data_AF-A0A0F0G0P8-F1
#
_entry.id   AF-A0A0F0G0P8-F1
#
_cell.length_a   1.000
_cell.length_b   1.000
_cell.length_c   1.000
_cell.angle_alpha   90.00
_cell.angle_beta   90.00
_cell.angle_gamma   90.00
#
_symmetry.space_group_name_H-M   'P 1'
#
loop_
_entity.id
_entity.type
_entity.pdbx_description
1 polymer ?
#
loop_
_entity_poly.entity_id
_entity_poly.type
_entity_poly.pdbx_seq_one_letter_code
_entity_poly.pdbx_strand_id
1 'polypeptide(L)'
;MHPSAPPSTASSTVSSPPAPRQIRVIDSHTGGEPTRLVIDGFPDLGSGGMAARLDRLAREHDRWRAATVLEPRGSDVMVGALLCPPVSAGA
;
A
#
# COMPACT_ATOMS: atom_id res chain seq x y z
N MET A 1 -30.67 -57.28 -5.38
CA MET A 1 -29.76 -56.50 -6.26
C MET A 1 -30.11 -55.03 -6.11
N HIS A 2 -29.28 -54.25 -5.42
CA HIS A 2 -29.45 -52.81 -5.26
C HIS A 2 -28.28 -52.13 -5.99
N PRO A 3 -28.50 -51.18 -6.90
CA PRO A 3 -27.39 -50.53 -7.60
C PRO A 3 -26.73 -49.50 -6.67
N SER A 4 -25.41 -49.61 -6.49
CA SER A 4 -24.60 -48.64 -5.77
C SER A 4 -24.50 -47.33 -6.55
N ALA A 5 -24.77 -46.19 -5.92
CA ALA A 5 -24.62 -44.87 -6.53
C ALA A 5 -23.13 -44.54 -6.79
N PRO A 6 -22.81 -43.76 -7.85
CA PRO A 6 -21.43 -43.40 -8.15
C PRO A 6 -20.89 -42.34 -7.16
N PRO A 7 -19.58 -42.30 -6.89
CA PRO A 7 -18.99 -41.34 -5.98
C PRO A 7 -19.01 -39.93 -6.56
N SER A 8 -19.46 -38.96 -5.76
CA SER A 8 -19.44 -37.53 -6.08
C SER A 8 -18.00 -37.03 -6.18
N THR A 9 -17.53 -36.70 -7.37
CA THR A 9 -16.29 -35.95 -7.58
C THR A 9 -16.41 -34.57 -6.95
N ALA A 10 -15.79 -34.39 -5.78
CA ALA A 10 -15.62 -33.08 -5.17
C ALA A 10 -14.72 -32.23 -6.08
N SER A 11 -15.30 -31.21 -6.70
CA SER A 11 -14.58 -30.22 -7.49
C SER A 11 -13.80 -29.32 -6.53
N SER A 12 -12.52 -29.61 -6.33
CA SER A 12 -11.61 -28.78 -5.54
C SER A 12 -11.38 -27.45 -6.26
N THR A 13 -12.07 -26.39 -5.82
CA THR A 13 -11.79 -25.03 -6.29
C THR A 13 -10.45 -24.57 -5.72
N VAL A 14 -9.43 -24.49 -6.58
CA VAL A 14 -8.20 -23.74 -6.28
C VAL A 14 -8.56 -22.25 -6.22
N SER A 15 -8.31 -21.61 -5.08
CA SER A 15 -8.43 -20.17 -4.94
C SER A 15 -7.28 -19.50 -5.70
N SER A 16 -7.62 -18.58 -6.61
CA SER A 16 -6.63 -17.72 -7.26
C SER A 16 -5.84 -16.90 -6.23
N PRO A 17 -4.56 -16.59 -6.49
CA PRO A 17 -3.78 -15.73 -5.60
C PRO A 17 -4.41 -14.33 -5.52
N PRO A 18 -4.29 -13.64 -4.37
CA PRO A 18 -4.81 -12.30 -4.22
C PRO A 18 -4.09 -11.35 -5.19
N ALA A 19 -4.85 -10.38 -5.72
CA ALA A 19 -4.30 -9.34 -6.59
C ALA A 19 -3.19 -8.54 -5.87
N PRO A 20 -2.16 -8.07 -6.61
CA PRO A 20 -1.09 -7.28 -6.02
C PRO A 20 -1.62 -5.96 -5.46
N ARG A 21 -1.04 -5.50 -4.34
CA ARG A 21 -1.33 -4.18 -3.79
C ARG A 21 -0.76 -3.11 -4.72
N GLN A 22 -1.58 -2.12 -5.08
CA GLN A 22 -1.20 -1.00 -5.93
C GLN A 22 -1.03 0.27 -5.11
N ILE A 23 0.07 0.99 -5.34
CA ILE A 23 0.33 2.33 -4.78
C ILE A 23 0.35 3.28 -5.96
N ARG A 24 -0.45 4.35 -5.92
CA ARG A 24 -0.49 5.36 -7.00
C ARG A 24 0.35 6.55 -6.59
N VAL A 25 1.22 6.98 -7.50
CA VAL A 25 2.20 8.02 -7.24
C VAL A 25 2.30 9.02 -8.39
N ILE A 26 2.77 10.23 -8.07
CA ILE A 26 3.22 11.25 -9.01
C ILE A 26 4.66 11.58 -8.64
N ASP A 27 5.58 11.38 -9.57
CA ASP A 27 6.99 11.72 -9.38
C ASP A 27 7.27 13.12 -9.94
N SER A 28 8.06 13.91 -9.20
CA SER A 28 8.53 15.23 -9.59
C SER A 28 9.99 15.43 -9.14
N HIS A 29 10.58 16.57 -9.48
CA HIS A 29 11.85 16.99 -8.90
C HIS A 29 11.86 18.50 -8.63
N THR A 30 12.58 18.90 -7.59
CA THR A 30 12.86 20.31 -7.28
C THR A 30 14.36 20.52 -7.28
N GLY A 31 14.88 21.28 -8.23
CA GLY A 31 16.34 21.47 -8.35
C GLY A 31 17.13 20.20 -8.70
N GLY A 32 16.44 19.13 -9.13
CA GLY A 32 17.06 17.83 -9.44
C GLY A 32 16.83 16.78 -8.35
N GLU A 33 16.40 17.20 -7.16
CA GLU A 33 16.07 16.28 -6.07
C GLU A 33 14.70 15.63 -6.30
N PRO A 34 14.62 14.29 -6.41
CA PRO A 34 13.38 13.59 -6.75
C PRO A 34 12.42 13.53 -5.56
N THR A 35 11.14 13.82 -5.82
CA THR A 35 10.04 13.68 -4.85
C THR A 35 8.96 12.77 -5.43
N ARG A 36 8.61 11.71 -4.70
CA ARG A 36 7.50 10.81 -5.01
C ARG A 36 6.31 11.13 -4.12
N LEU A 37 5.27 11.71 -4.70
CA LEU A 37 3.99 11.96 -4.04
C LEU A 37 3.07 10.75 -4.17
N VAL A 38 2.84 10.04 -3.06
CA VAL A 38 1.80 9.02 -2.95
C VAL A 38 0.45 9.68 -2.83
N ILE A 39 -0.46 9.36 -3.76
CA ILE A 39 -1.82 9.90 -3.80
C ILE A 39 -2.88 8.88 -3.39
N ASP A 40 -2.57 7.58 -3.42
CA ASP A 40 -3.49 6.50 -3.06
C ASP A 40 -2.74 5.17 -2.80
N GLY A 41 -3.36 4.26 -2.06
CA GLY A 41 -2.90 2.88 -1.84
C GLY A 41 -2.15 2.61 -0.53
N PHE A 42 -1.87 3.64 0.29
CA PHE A 42 -1.28 3.46 1.63
C PHE A 42 -2.35 3.05 2.67
N PRO A 43 -1.94 2.42 3.79
CA PRO A 43 -2.85 2.15 4.90
C PRO A 43 -3.41 3.43 5.52
N ASP A 44 -4.58 3.31 6.16
CA ASP A 44 -5.13 4.39 6.97
C ASP A 44 -4.23 4.68 8.18
N LEU A 45 -3.82 5.94 8.32
CA LEU A 45 -3.01 6.43 9.43
C LEU A 45 -3.86 6.98 10.60
N GLY A 46 -5.18 6.93 10.48
CA GLY A 46 -6.14 7.44 11.45
C GLY A 46 -6.36 8.95 11.36
N SER A 47 -7.24 9.45 12.22
CA SER A 47 -7.70 10.85 12.23
C SER A 47 -6.88 11.80 13.09
N GLY A 48 -5.81 11.33 13.74
CA GLY A 48 -4.95 12.16 14.58
C GLY A 48 -4.19 13.24 13.81
N GLY A 49 -3.48 14.09 14.56
CA GLY A 49 -2.58 15.10 13.97
C GLY A 49 -1.44 14.48 13.15
N MET A 50 -0.74 15.31 12.36
CA MET A 50 0.34 14.84 11.49
C MET A 50 1.43 14.05 12.23
N ALA A 51 1.80 14.47 13.45
CA ALA A 51 2.79 13.77 14.26
C ALA A 51 2.34 12.34 14.65
N ALA A 52 1.06 12.16 14.98
CA ALA A 52 0.51 10.84 15.31
C ALA A 52 0.44 9.93 14.08
N ARG A 53 0.10 10.48 12.90
CA ARG A 53 0.12 9.74 11.63
C ARG A 53 1.55 9.32 11.25
N LEU A 54 2.53 10.19 11.47
CA LEU A 54 3.94 9.88 11.24
C LEU A 54 4.43 8.76 12.16
N ASP A 55 4.12 8.82 13.46
CA ASP A 55 4.48 7.77 14.42
C ASP A 55 3.86 6.42 14.03
N ARG A 56 2.58 6.40 13.65
CA ARG A 56 1.91 5.18 13.16
C ARG A 56 2.56 4.65 11.88
N LEU A 57 2.86 5.51 10.91
CA LEU A 57 3.54 5.11 9.69
C LEU A 57 4.88 4.44 9.99
N ALA A 58 5.69 5.03 10.86
CA ALA A 58 7.00 4.51 11.23
C ALA A 58 6.91 3.19 12.00
N ARG A 59 5.98 3.08 12.95
CA ARG A 59 5.87 1.91 13.84
C ARG A 59 5.16 0.72 13.22
N GLU A 60 4.11 0.97 12.43
CA GLU A 60 3.18 -0.08 11.98
C GLU A 60 3.28 -0.35 10.48
N HIS A 61 3.80 0.61 9.70
CA HIS A 61 3.68 0.59 8.23
C HIS A 61 5.00 0.90 7.50
N ASP A 62 6.16 0.75 8.14
CA ASP A 62 7.47 1.05 7.52
C ASP A 62 7.71 0.30 6.20
N ARG A 63 7.17 -0.92 6.06
CA ARG A 63 7.23 -1.69 4.80
C ARG A 63 6.68 -0.93 3.59
N TRP A 64 5.70 -0.05 3.80
CA TRP A 64 5.10 0.77 2.74
C TRP A 64 6.02 1.91 2.34
N ARG A 65 6.67 2.57 3.32
CA ARG A 65 7.74 3.54 3.06
C ARG A 65 8.86 2.86 2.27
N ALA A 66 9.39 1.76 2.77
CA ALA A 66 10.47 1.00 2.13
C ALA A 66 10.14 0.63 0.68
N ALA A 67 8.96 0.05 0.43
CA ALA A 67 8.52 -0.32 -0.92
C ALA A 67 8.36 0.88 -1.87
N THR A 68 8.19 2.09 -1.34
CA THR A 68 7.94 3.31 -2.12
C THR A 68 9.22 4.08 -2.44
N VAL A 69 10.17 4.13 -1.51
CA VAL A 69 11.37 4.98 -1.63
C VAL A 69 12.67 4.21 -1.83
N LEU A 70 12.76 2.95 -1.40
CA LEU A 70 13.98 2.16 -1.58
C LEU A 70 13.99 1.42 -2.92
N GLU A 71 15.16 0.91 -3.28
CA GLU A 71 15.28 -0.02 -4.41
C GLU A 71 14.36 -1.24 -4.25
N PRO A 72 13.80 -1.78 -5.35
CA PRO A 72 14.08 -1.44 -6.75
C PRO A 72 13.19 -0.33 -7.33
N ARG A 73 12.30 0.28 -6.54
CA ARG A 73 11.29 1.23 -7.05
C ARG A 73 11.69 2.69 -6.85
N GLY A 74 12.55 2.96 -5.88
CA GLY A 74 13.19 4.25 -5.65
C GLY A 74 14.70 4.10 -5.59
N SER A 75 15.34 4.91 -4.75
CA SER A 75 16.78 4.99 -4.57
C SER A 75 17.08 5.72 -3.26
N ASP A 76 18.35 5.73 -2.85
CA ASP A 76 18.77 6.42 -1.60
C ASP A 76 18.49 7.94 -1.60
N VAL A 77 18.30 8.54 -2.78
CA VAL A 77 17.99 9.98 -2.93
C VAL A 77 16.48 10.28 -2.99
N MET A 78 15.63 9.25 -3.08
CA MET A 78 14.19 9.44 -3.26
C MET A 78 13.53 10.00 -2.00
N VAL A 79 12.97 11.21 -2.09
CA VAL A 79 12.12 11.78 -1.04
C VAL A 79 10.67 11.31 -1.25
N GLY A 80 10.08 10.70 -0.21
CA GLY A 80 8.67 10.30 -0.22
C GLY A 80 7.77 11.36 0.41
N ALA A 81 6.63 11.65 -0.23
CA ALA A 81 5.55 12.46 0.30
C ALA A 81 4.24 11.67 0.28
N LEU A 82 3.51 11.64 1.39
CA LEU A 82 2.22 10.95 1.48
C LEU A 82 1.08 11.97 1.58
N LEU A 83 0.21 12.01 0.58
CA LEU A 83 -0.96 12.87 0.59
C LEU A 83 -1.93 12.42 1.68
N CYS A 84 -2.29 13.35 2.57
CA CYS A 84 -3.16 13.11 3.71
C CYS A 84 -4.25 14.20 3.76
N PRO A 85 -5.46 13.88 4.26
CA PRO A 85 -6.43 14.93 4.60
C PRO A 85 -5.81 15.92 5.59
N PRO A 86 -6.07 17.22 5.42
CA PRO A 86 -5.52 18.24 6.31
C PRO A 86 -6.05 18.06 7.75
N VAL A 87 -5.27 18.53 8.72
CA VAL A 87 -5.66 18.55 10.15
C VAL A 87 -6.12 19.94 10.61
N SER A 88 -5.78 20.99 9.85
CA SER A 88 -6.21 22.36 10.08
C SER A 88 -7.32 22.75 9.11
N ALA A 89 -8.29 23.52 9.57
CA ALA A 89 -9.34 24.07 8.72
C ALA A 89 -8.75 25.05 7.68
N GLY A 90 -9.18 24.92 6.42
CA GLY A 90 -8.80 25.83 5.33
C GLY A 90 -7.47 25.52 4.64
N ALA A 91 -6.84 24.38 4.94
CA ALA A 91 -5.71 23.85 4.18
C ALA A 91 -6.18 23.04 2.96
#